data_AF-A0A924RGJ6-F1
#
_entry.id   AF-A0A924RGJ6-F1
#
_cell.length_a   1.000
_cell.length_b   1.000
_cell.length_c   1.000
_cell.angle_alpha   90.00
_cell.angle_beta   90.00
_cell.angle_gamma   90.00
#
_symmetry.space_group_name_H-M   'P 1'
#
loop_
_entity.id
_entity.type
_entity.pdbx_description
1 polymer ?
#
loop_
_entity_poly.entity_id
_entity_poly.type
_entity_poly.pdbx_seq_one_letter_code
_entity_poly.pdbx_strand_id
1 'polypeptide(L)' 'MITLTITAKGQVTLRKDVLAHLGLRPGDKLVIDKLPDG' A
#
# COMPACT_ATOMS: atom_id res chain seq x y z
N MET A 1 10.33 8.83 -6.40
CA MET A 1 9.30 7.95 -6.98
C MET A 1 9.59 6.54 -6.51
N ILE A 2 8.63 5.87 -5.87
CA ILE A 2 8.80 4.50 -5.38
C ILE A 2 7.92 3.59 -6.26
N THR A 3 8.51 2.57 -6.86
CA THR A 3 7.78 1.56 -7.65
C THR A 3 7.61 0.31 -6.81
N LEU A 4 6.36 -0.15 -6.68
CA LEU A 4 6.01 -1.40 -6.00
C LEU A 4 5.58 -2.43 -7.04
N THR A 5 6.01 -3.68 -6.85
CA THR A 5 5.62 -4.79 -7.71
C THR A 5 4.40 -5.48 -7.12
N ILE A 6 3.41 -5.73 -7.97
CA ILE A 6 2.25 -6.56 -7.63
C ILE A 6 2.71 -8.02 -7.56
N THR A 7 2.42 -8.68 -6.46
CA THR A 7 2.70 -10.11 -6.30
C THR A 7 1.80 -10.96 -7.21
N ALA A 8 2.14 -12.24 -7.42
CA ALA A 8 1.30 -13.15 -8.20
C ALA A 8 -0.14 -13.29 -7.67
N LYS A 9 -0.37 -12.95 -6.38
CA LYS A 9 -1.69 -12.97 -5.74
C LYS A 9 -2.44 -11.63 -5.85
N GLY A 10 -1.92 -10.66 -6.59
CA GLY A 10 -2.54 -9.35 -6.74
C GLY A 10 -2.33 -8.39 -5.56
N GLN A 11 -1.43 -8.71 -4.64
CA GLN A 11 -1.13 -7.86 -3.47
C GLN A 11 0.06 -6.93 -3.74
N VAL A 12 0.07 -5.75 -3.10
CA VAL A 12 1.23 -4.85 -3.04
C VAL A 12 1.75 -4.77 -1.61
N THR A 13 3.07 -4.74 -1.45
CA THR A 13 3.72 -4.63 -0.14
C THR A 13 4.27 -3.22 0.04
N LEU A 14 3.77 -2.51 1.05
CA LEU A 14 4.33 -1.22 1.45
C LEU A 14 5.69 -1.44 2.14
N ARG A 15 6.72 -0.75 1.66
CA ARG A 15 8.06 -0.76 2.28
C ARG A 15 8.05 0.03 3.58
N LYS A 16 9.03 -0.22 4.46
CA LYS A 16 9.11 0.38 5.81
C LYS A 16 9.10 1.91 5.80
N ASP A 17 9.77 2.53 4.84
CA ASP A 17 9.80 3.97 4.63
C ASP A 17 8.41 4.54 4.29
N VAL A 18 7.65 3.86 3.42
CA VAL A 18 6.28 4.24 3.08
C VAL A 18 5.35 4.09 4.27
N LEU A 19 5.44 2.96 5.01
CA LEU A 19 4.66 2.75 6.23
C LEU A 19 4.91 3.86 7.25
N ALA A 20 6.18 4.22 7.48
CA ALA A 20 6.56 5.28 8.40
C ALA A 20 6.03 6.65 7.95
N HIS A 21 6.10 6.96 6.66
CA HIS A 21 5.58 8.21 6.11
C HIS A 21 4.06 8.32 6.25
N LEU A 22 3.35 7.21 6.09
CA LEU A 22 1.89 7.14 6.28
C LEU A 22 1.49 6.98 7.77
N GLY A 23 2.45 6.80 8.68
CA GLY A 23 2.18 6.58 10.10
C GLY A 23 1.54 5.23 10.44
N LEU A 24 1.61 4.26 9.54
CA LEU A 24 0.93 2.96 9.64
C LEU A 24 1.73 1.94 10.45
N ARG A 25 1.02 1.05 11.13
CA ARG A 25 1.57 0.01 12.01
C ARG A 25 0.99 -1.37 11.68
N PRO A 26 1.68 -2.47 12.07
CA PRO A 26 1.13 -3.81 11.93
C PRO A 26 -0.22 -3.94 12.66
N GLY A 27 -1.24 -4.42 11.94
CA GLY A 27 -2.60 -4.58 12.46
C GLY A 27 -3.55 -3.44 12.06
N ASP A 28 -3.03 -2.33 11.55
CA ASP A 28 -3.87 -1.26 11.01
C ASP A 28 -4.67 -1.74 9.80
N LYS A 29 -5.92 -1.29 9.70
CA LYS A 29 -6.78 -1.55 8.55
C LYS A 29 -6.85 -0.30 7.69
N LEU A 30 -6.67 -0.46 6.40
CA LEU A 30 -6.83 0.60 5.42
C LEU A 30 -8.13 0.36 4.65
N VAL A 31 -8.90 1.43 4.46
CA VAL A 31 -9.98 1.46 3.47
C VAL A 31 -9.41 2.03 2.19
N ILE A 32 -9.64 1.33 1.08
CA ILE A 32 -9.22 1.78 -0.24
C ILE A 32 -10.48 1.98 -1.05
N ASP A 33 -10.75 3.23 -1.41
CA ASP A 33 -11.79 3.58 -2.36
C ASP A 33 -11.18 3.65 -3.76
N LYS A 34 -11.74 2.86 -4.68
CA LYS A 34 -11.36 2.92 -6.09
C LYS A 34 -12.09 4.09 -6.73
N LEU A 35 -11.33 5.08 -7.19
CA LEU A 35 -11.88 6.22 -7.92
C LEU A 35 -12.07 5.85 -9.41
N PRO A 36 -12.94 6.58 -10.14
CA PRO A 36 -13.01 6.49 -11.60
C PRO A 36 -11.62 6.73 -12.21
N ASP A 37 -11.36 6.11 -13.37
CA ASP A 37 -10.09 6.16 -14.10
C ASP A 37 -8.90 5.41 -13.48
N GLY A 38 -9.09 4.80 -12.29
CA GLY A 38 -8.04 4.10 -11.57
C GLY A 38 -7.37 5.00 -10.55
#